data_AF-A0A317T0W9-F1
#
_entry.id   AF-A0A317T0W9-F1
#
_cell.length_a   1.000
_cell.length_b   1.000
_cell.length_c   1.000
_cell.angle_alpha   90.00
_cell.angle_beta   90.00
_cell.angle_gamma   90.00
#
_symmetry.space_group_name_H-M   'P 1'
#
loop_
_entity.id
_entity.type
_entity.pdbx_description
1 polymer ?
#
loop_
_entity_poly.entity_id
_entity_poly.type
_entity_poly.pdbx_seq_one_letter_code
_entity_poly.pdbx_strand_id
1 'polypeptide(L)' 'WGWIDGTMCSFCRPSEDQAVYYNSYKKAHGFQFQSIITSNRIMSDLHRPYTGPGGNWIMWSDSELEAIFGELLGDE' A
#
# COMPACT_ATOMS: atom_id res chain seq x y z
N TRP A 1 -18.35 1.26 0.28
CA TRP A 1 -17.77 2.11 -0.77
C TRP A 1 -16.27 1.91 -0.73
N GLY A 2 -15.63 1.74 -1.89
CA GLY A 2 -14.18 1.47 -2.03
C GLY A 2 -13.74 0.08 -1.58
N TRP A 3 -12.68 -0.46 -2.20
CA TRP A 3 -11.92 -1.61 -1.69
C TRP A 3 -10.54 -1.09 -1.27
N ILE A 4 -9.96 -1.68 -0.23
CA ILE A 4 -8.60 -1.41 0.21
C ILE A 4 -7.67 -2.25 -0.68
N ASP A 5 -6.84 -1.58 -1.46
CA ASP A 5 -5.86 -2.26 -2.32
C ASP A 5 -4.48 -1.61 -2.20
N GLY A 6 -3.45 -2.42 -2.46
CA GLY A 6 -2.07 -1.97 -2.58
C GLY A 6 -1.83 -1.40 -3.98
N THR A 7 -1.56 -0.10 -4.09
CA THR A 7 -1.21 0.55 -5.36
C THR A 7 0.27 0.88 -5.40
N MET A 8 0.96 0.47 -6.47
CA MET A 8 2.36 0.84 -6.69
C MET A 8 2.48 2.21 -7.36
N CYS A 9 3.26 3.11 -6.77
CA CYS A 9 3.72 4.34 -7.40
C CYS A 9 5.17 4.15 -7.86
N SER A 10 5.36 3.99 -9.17
CA SER A 10 6.69 3.76 -9.74
C SER A 10 7.49 5.06 -9.86
N PHE A 11 8.82 4.94 -9.74
CA PHE A 11 9.76 6.02 -9.96
C PHE A 11 11.02 5.54 -10.70
N CYS A 12 11.88 6.47 -11.10
CA CYS A 12 13.12 6.15 -11.81
C CYS A 12 14.04 5.24 -10.97
N ARG A 13 14.88 4.43 -11.63
CA ARG A 13 15.83 3.58 -10.92
C ARG A 13 16.72 4.42 -9.98
N PRO A 14 16.72 4.17 -8.67
CA PRO A 14 17.53 4.93 -7.73
C PRO A 14 19.01 4.54 -7.85
N SER A 15 19.93 5.44 -7.49
CA SER A 15 21.37 5.15 -7.47
C SER A 15 21.75 4.22 -6.31
N GLU A 16 21.05 4.36 -5.18
CA GLU A 16 21.27 3.62 -3.94
C GLU A 16 20.02 2.77 -3.62
N ASP A 17 20.18 1.73 -2.78
CA ASP A 17 19.09 0.90 -2.25
C ASP A 17 18.10 0.34 -3.29
N GLN A 18 18.58 0.07 -4.51
CA GLN A 18 17.74 -0.41 -5.61
C GLN A 18 16.93 -1.66 -5.26
N ALA A 19 17.52 -2.59 -4.51
CA ALA A 19 16.87 -3.82 -4.08
C ALA A 19 15.70 -3.57 -3.12
N VAL A 20 15.75 -2.48 -2.34
CA VAL A 20 14.69 -2.10 -1.40
C VAL A 20 13.46 -1.61 -2.15
N TYR A 21 13.66 -0.89 -3.26
CA TYR A 21 12.55 -0.30 -4.01
C TYR A 21 12.08 -1.15 -5.19
N TYR A 22 12.82 -2.18 -5.57
CA TYR A 22 12.47 -3.01 -6.71
C TYR A 22 11.37 -4.02 -6.37
N ASN A 23 10.26 -3.95 -7.10
CA ASN A 23 9.20 -4.95 -7.06
C ASN A 23 9.39 -5.95 -8.20
N SER A 24 9.63 -7.23 -7.88
CA SER A 24 9.88 -8.27 -8.88
C SER A 24 8.66 -8.63 -9.72
N TYR A 25 7.46 -8.53 -9.14
CA TYR A 25 6.20 -8.84 -9.80
C TYR A 25 5.83 -7.77 -10.84
N LYS A 26 5.97 -6.49 -10.47
CA LYS A 26 5.71 -5.33 -11.34
C LYS A 26 6.90 -4.96 -12.21
N LYS A 27 8.08 -5.51 -11.93
CA LYS A 27 9.35 -5.25 -12.63
C LYS A 27 9.71 -3.76 -12.70
N ALA A 28 9.47 -3.04 -11.60
CA ALA A 28 9.69 -1.60 -11.50
C ALA A 28 10.23 -1.21 -10.12
N HIS A 29 10.86 -0.04 -10.02
CA HIS A 29 11.16 0.58 -8.73
C HIS A 29 9.98 1.45 -8.31
N GLY A 30 9.61 1.39 -7.03
CA GLY A 30 8.44 2.11 -6.55
C GLY A 30 8.21 1.97 -5.06
N PHE A 31 7.29 2.80 -4.60
CA PHE A 31 6.62 2.61 -3.31
C PHE A 31 5.29 1.92 -3.54
N GLN A 32 4.80 1.22 -2.52
CA GLN A 32 3.45 0.69 -2.49
C GLN A 32 2.64 1.41 -1.42
N PHE A 33 1.42 1.80 -1.77
CA PHE A 33 0.52 2.55 -0.92
C PHE A 33 -0.73 1.72 -0.66
N GLN A 34 -1.13 1.60 0.59
CA GLN A 34 -2.41 0.97 0.93
C GLN A 34 -3.47 2.06 0.88
N SER A 35 -4.41 1.96 -0.05
CA SER A 35 -5.31 3.10 -0.32
C SER A 35 -6.73 2.68 -0.66
N ILE A 36 -7.65 3.62 -0.51
CA ILE A 36 -9.02 3.53 -0.99
C ILE A 36 -9.15 4.36 -2.26
N ILE A 37 -9.69 3.75 -3.32
CA ILE A 37 -10.04 4.45 -4.56
C ILE A 37 -11.42 5.08 -4.40
N THR A 38 -11.49 6.41 -4.45
CA THR A 38 -12.76 7.15 -4.46
C THR A 38 -13.37 7.20 -5.86
N SER A 39 -14.67 7.50 -5.98
CA SER A 39 -15.39 7.51 -7.26
C SER A 39 -14.85 8.51 -8.29
N ASN A 40 -14.16 9.56 -7.83
CA ASN A 40 -13.47 10.55 -8.65
C ASN A 40 -12.00 10.17 -8.95
N ARG A 41 -11.59 8.92 -8.73
CA ARG A 41 -10.24 8.38 -8.95
C ARG A 41 -9.14 9.02 -8.11
N ILE A 42 -9.50 9.69 -7.01
CA ILE A 42 -8.51 10.16 -6.05
C ILE A 42 -8.10 8.96 -5.18
N MET A 43 -6.79 8.83 -4.96
CA MET A 43 -6.25 7.85 -4.04
C MET A 43 -6.19 8.49 -2.66
N SER A 44 -6.90 7.91 -1.69
CA SER A 44 -6.72 8.26 -0.29
C SER A 44 -5.83 7.23 0.37
N ASP A 45 -4.62 7.64 0.72
CA ASP A 45 -3.66 6.81 1.44
C ASP A 45 -4.16 6.52 2.86
N LEU A 46 -4.05 5.27 3.29
CA LEU A 46 -4.50 4.80 4.61
C LEU A 46 -3.34 4.60 5.58
N HIS A 47 -2.13 4.34 5.08
CA HIS A 47 -0.97 3.99 5.90
C HIS A 47 0.34 4.37 5.20
N ARG A 48 1.46 4.37 5.92
CA ARG A 48 2.78 4.77 5.40
C ARG A 48 3.15 4.08 4.07
N PRO A 49 4.01 4.71 3.24
CA PRO A 49 4.53 4.07 2.04
C PRO A 49 5.35 2.81 2.37
N TYR A 50 5.13 1.76 1.60
CA TYR A 50 5.84 0.49 1.69
C TYR A 50 6.91 0.38 0.62
N THR A 51 7.99 -0.34 0.93
CA THR A 51 9.06 -0.66 0.00
C THR A 51 8.60 -1.65 -1.07
N GLY A 52 9.31 -1.67 -2.21
CA GLY A 52 8.93 -2.40 -3.42
C GLY A 52 8.64 -3.90 -3.27
N PRO A 53 9.37 -4.70 -2.47
CA PRO A 53 9.15 -6.15 -2.43
C PRO A 53 7.97 -6.61 -1.54
N GLY A 54 7.35 -5.74 -0.75
CA GLY A 54 6.25 -6.14 0.16
C GLY A 54 4.90 -6.27 -0.57
N GLY A 55 4.31 -7.46 -0.64
CA GLY A 55 2.98 -7.62 -1.27
C GLY A 55 1.82 -7.11 -0.41
N ASN A 56 0.60 -7.08 -0.98
CA ASN A 56 -0.62 -6.62 -0.30
C ASN A 56 -0.85 -7.24 1.08
N TRP A 57 -0.54 -8.54 1.25
CA TRP A 57 -0.71 -9.23 2.54
C TRP A 57 0.20 -8.68 3.63
N ILE A 58 1.44 -8.35 3.30
CA ILE A 58 2.39 -7.76 4.26
C ILE A 58 1.90 -6.38 4.68
N MET A 59 1.40 -5.59 3.73
CA MET A 59 0.82 -4.27 4.01
C MET A 59 -0.41 -4.38 4.92
N TRP A 60 -1.30 -5.33 4.64
CA TRP A 60 -2.48 -5.59 5.47
C TRP A 60 -2.12 -5.99 6.90
N SER A 61 -1.16 -6.91 7.05
CA SER A 61 -0.71 -7.36 8.35
C SER A 61 -0.01 -6.27 9.17
N ASP A 62 0.72 -5.36 8.51
CA ASP A 62 1.51 -4.33 9.16
C ASP A 62 0.70 -3.07 9.49
N SER A 63 -0.37 -2.78 8.74
CA SER A 63 -1.16 -1.57 8.94
C SER A 63 -2.17 -1.63 10.08
N GLU A 64 -2.42 -2.81 10.63
CA GLU A 64 -3.36 -3.06 11.74
C GLU A 64 -4.78 -2.50 11.48
N LEU A 65 -5.13 -2.28 10.20
CA LEU A 65 -6.41 -1.68 9.83
C LEU A 65 -7.60 -2.51 10.32
N GLU A 66 -7.44 -3.81 10.45
CA GLU A 66 -8.46 -4.70 11.01
C GLU A 66 -8.86 -4.33 12.44
N ALA A 67 -7.87 -4.02 13.30
CA ALA A 67 -8.14 -3.58 14.67
C ALA A 67 -8.81 -2.21 14.71
N ILE A 68 -8.34 -1.28 13.87
CA ILE A 68 -8.92 0.06 13.75
C ILE A 68 -10.38 -0.01 13.28
N PHE A 69 -10.67 -0.87 12.29
CA PHE A 69 -12.04 -1.07 11.83
C PHE A 69 -12.92 -1.74 12.90
N GLY A 70 -12.39 -2.70 13.66
CA GLY A 70 -13.12 -3.32 14.77
C GLY A 70 -13.50 -2.31 15.85
N GLU A 71 -12.58 -1.42 16.24
CA GLU A 71 -12.88 -0.34 17.18
C GLU A 71 -13.90 0.66 16.62
N LEU A 72 -13.71 1.09 15.36
CA LEU A 72 -14.49 2.18 14.78
C LEU A 72 -15.90 1.78 14.34
N LEU A 73 -16.07 0.53 13.90
CA LEU A 73 -17.37 -0.01 13.52
C LEU A 73 -18.13 -0.59 14.71
N GLY A 74 -17.44 -0.80 15.84
CA GLY A 74 -17.97 -1.49 17.00
C GLY A 74 -18.16 -2.97 16.68
N ASP A 75 -17.52 -3.84 17.45
CA ASP A 75 -18.05 -5.19 17.59
C ASP A 75 -19.48 -5.06 18.13
N GLU A 76 -20.49 -5.51 17.38
CA GLU A 76 -21.83 -5.80 17.92
C GLU A 76 -21.74 -6.84 19.06
#